data_AF-A0A6M5YIA5-F1
#
_entry.id   AF-A0A6M5YIA5-F1
#
_cell.length_a   1.000
_cell.length_b   1.000
_cell.length_c   1.000
_cell.angle_alpha   90.00
_cell.angle_beta   90.00
_cell.angle_gamma   90.00
#
_symmetry.space_group_name_H-M   'P 1'
#
loop_
_entity.id
_entity.type
_entity.pdbx_description
1 polymer ?
#
loop_
_entity_poly.entity_id
_entity_poly.type
_entity_poly.pdbx_seq_one_letter_code
_entity_poly.pdbx_strand_id
1 'polypeptide(L)'
;MDPLFQYVVVFLVVLLVAYQIVAIRFSVARVERKVAHIAAFLRIDTSRAPPPSDRVKELARQPGGRIAAARAYSADTGLGIVESAAAVDDYLASQDE
;
A
#
# COMPACT_ATOMS: atom_id res chain seq x y z
N MET A 1 -16.89 -41.24 19.46
CA MET A 1 -17.14 -39.78 19.37
C MET A 1 -18.57 -39.61 18.92
N ASP A 2 -19.42 -39.02 19.75
CA ASP A 2 -20.83 -38.87 19.42
C ASP A 2 -21.01 -37.94 18.21
N PRO A 3 -21.82 -38.33 17.21
CA PRO A 3 -22.02 -37.52 16.01
C PRO A 3 -22.58 -36.13 16.34
N LEU A 4 -23.41 -36.03 17.39
CA LEU A 4 -23.92 -34.75 17.90
C LEU A 4 -22.81 -33.82 18.39
N PHE A 5 -21.83 -34.36 19.11
CA PHE A 5 -20.68 -33.60 19.59
C PHE A 5 -19.86 -33.06 18.40
N GLN A 6 -19.68 -33.87 17.36
CA GLN A 6 -18.98 -33.45 16.14
C GLN A 6 -19.72 -32.31 15.41
N TYR A 7 -21.05 -32.39 15.28
CA TYR A 7 -21.83 -31.31 14.66
C TYR A 7 -21.77 -29.99 15.46
N VAL A 8 -21.82 -30.07 16.79
CA VAL A 8 -21.70 -28.88 17.66
C VAL A 8 -20.32 -28.22 17.50
N VAL A 9 -19.25 -29.02 17.48
CA VAL A 9 -17.88 -28.49 17.29
C VAL A 9 -17.74 -27.83 15.92
N VAL A 10 -18.21 -28.48 14.85
CA VAL A 10 -18.15 -27.91 13.49
C VAL A 10 -18.96 -26.61 13.41
N PHE A 11 -20.16 -26.57 14.00
CA PHE A 11 -21.00 -25.38 14.06
C PHE A 11 -20.31 -24.22 14.79
N LEU A 12 -19.68 -24.48 15.93
CA LEU A 12 -18.94 -23.47 16.69
C LEU A 12 -17.73 -22.93 15.92
N VAL A 13 -17.00 -23.80 15.20
CA VAL A 13 -15.88 -23.36 14.35
C VAL A 13 -16.37 -22.47 13.21
N VAL A 14 -17.46 -22.86 12.53
CA VAL A 14 -18.05 -22.04 11.46
C VAL A 14 -18.50 -20.68 11.98
N LEU A 15 -19.15 -20.65 13.15
CA LEU A 15 -19.60 -19.41 13.79
C LEU A 15 -18.42 -18.50 14.16
N LEU A 16 -17.35 -19.08 14.71
CA LEU A 16 -16.13 -18.34 15.05
C LEU A 16 -15.48 -17.73 13.81
N VAL A 17 -15.35 -18.50 12.72
CA VAL A 17 -14.77 -18.02 11.46
C VAL A 17 -15.64 -16.91 10.86
N ALA A 18 -16.96 -17.08 10.85
CA ALA A 18 -17.89 -16.05 10.38
C ALA A 18 -17.76 -14.74 11.19
N TYR A 19 -17.66 -14.86 12.52
CA TYR A 19 -17.44 -13.71 13.39
C TYR A 19 -16.12 -12.99 13.10
N GLN A 20 -15.03 -13.74 12.92
CA GLN A 20 -13.72 -13.16 12.59
C GLN A 20 -13.74 -12.42 11.25
N ILE A 21 -14.40 -12.97 10.22
CA ILE A 21 -14.54 -12.31 8.92
C ILE A 21 -15.24 -10.96 9.05
N VAL A 22 -16.34 -10.91 9.82
CA VAL A 22 -17.08 -9.66 10.07
C VAL A 22 -16.21 -8.67 10.87
N ALA A 23 -15.54 -9.12 11.93
CA ALA A 23 -14.68 -8.29 12.77
C ALA A 23 -13.53 -7.65 11.96
N ILE A 24 -12.88 -8.43 11.08
CA ILE A 24 -11.81 -7.95 10.21
C ILE A 24 -12.34 -6.89 9.22
N ARG A 25 -13.52 -7.11 8.63
CA ARG A 25 -14.14 -6.12 7.71
C ARG A 25 -14.42 -4.79 8.41
N PHE A 26 -14.88 -4.83 9.66
CA PHE A 26 -15.11 -3.62 10.45
C PHE A 26 -13.82 -2.91 10.86
N SER A 27 -12.72 -3.63 11.10
CA SER A 27 -11.44 -3.00 11.45
C SER A 27 -10.81 -2.27 10.26
N VAL A 28 -10.94 -2.81 9.04
CA VAL A 28 -10.40 -2.17 7.83
C VAL A 28 -11.06 -0.80 7.60
N ALA A 29 -12.38 -0.70 7.69
CA ALA A 29 -13.10 0.56 7.51
C ALA A 29 -12.72 1.63 8.55
N ARG A 30 -12.35 1.21 9.77
CA ARG A 30 -11.88 2.14 10.82
C ARG A 30 -10.44 2.60 10.59
N VAL A 31 -9.59 1.73 10.05
CA VAL A 31 -8.21 2.07 9.67
C VAL A 31 -8.21 3.05 8.50
N GLU A 32 -9.02 2.80 7.46
CA GLU A 32 -9.14 3.69 6.30
C GLU A 32 -9.54 5.12 6.70
N ARG A 33 -10.54 5.28 7.58
CA ARG A 33 -10.93 6.61 8.06
C ARG A 33 -9.83 7.32 8.86
N LYS A 34 -9.05 6.58 9.65
CA LYS A 34 -7.92 7.16 10.39
C LYS A 34 -6.80 7.58 9.44
N VAL A 35 -6.48 6.75 8.45
CA VAL A 35 -5.49 7.08 7.42
C VAL A 35 -5.94 8.30 6.62
N ALA A 36 -7.21 8.37 6.20
CA ALA A 36 -7.77 9.52 5.52
C ALA A 36 -7.70 10.80 6.38
N HIS A 37 -8.00 10.70 7.68
CA HIS A 37 -7.93 11.84 8.59
C HIS A 37 -6.48 12.32 8.82
N ILE A 38 -5.52 11.39 8.93
CA ILE A 38 -4.09 11.72 9.06
C ILE A 38 -3.56 12.33 7.75
N ALA A 39 -3.93 11.78 6.59
CA ALA A 39 -3.57 12.33 5.29
C ALA A 39 -4.12 13.75 5.09
N ALA A 40 -5.39 13.98 5.48
CA ALA A 40 -6.01 15.29 5.43
C ALA A 40 -5.33 16.29 6.40
N PHE A 41 -4.98 15.84 7.62
CA PHE A 41 -4.28 16.66 8.60
C PHE A 41 -2.87 17.06 8.13
N LEU A 42 -2.16 16.15 7.47
CA LEU A 42 -0.82 16.41 6.94
C LEU A 42 -0.82 17.17 5.60
N ARG A 43 -1.99 17.52 5.04
CA ARG A 43 -2.13 18.04 3.66
C ARG A 43 -1.36 17.19 2.64
N ILE A 44 -1.26 15.88 2.89
CA ILE A 44 -0.68 14.95 1.92
C ILE A 44 -1.75 14.81 0.86
N ASP A 45 -1.49 15.42 -0.29
CA ASP A 45 -2.32 15.25 -1.46
C ASP A 45 -2.14 13.81 -1.94
N THR A 46 -3.02 12.92 -1.49
CA THR A 46 -3.01 11.50 -1.87
C THR A 46 -3.32 11.29 -3.35
N SER A 47 -3.67 12.35 -4.09
CA SER A 47 -3.79 12.34 -5.54
C SER A 47 -2.45 12.48 -6.27
N ARG A 48 -1.39 12.94 -5.58
CA ARG A 48 -0.04 13.05 -6.14
C ARG A 48 0.81 11.84 -5.74
N ALA A 49 1.60 11.36 -6.69
CA ALA A 49 2.56 10.30 -6.45
C ALA A 49 3.51 10.72 -5.29
N PRO A 50 3.83 9.83 -4.33
CA PRO A 50 4.68 10.16 -3.20
C PRO A 50 6.04 10.72 -3.67
N PRO A 51 6.66 11.67 -2.96
CA PRO A 51 8.00 12.11 -3.36
C PRO A 51 8.98 10.91 -3.36
N PRO A 52 9.88 10.80 -4.36
CA PRO A 52 10.83 9.69 -4.42
C PRO A 52 11.72 9.63 -3.18
N SER A 53 11.99 8.42 -2.71
CA SER A 53 12.90 8.17 -1.58
C SER A 53 14.34 8.56 -1.93
N ASP A 54 15.18 8.82 -0.94
CA ASP A 54 16.57 9.26 -1.19
C ASP A 54 17.38 8.23 -1.98
N ARG A 55 17.06 6.94 -1.79
CA ARG A 55 17.59 5.83 -2.60
C ARG A 55 17.17 5.93 -4.07
N VAL A 56 15.90 6.23 -4.35
CA VAL A 56 15.39 6.43 -5.72
C VAL A 56 16.07 7.63 -6.37
N LYS A 57 16.26 8.73 -5.63
CA LYS A 57 16.94 9.93 -6.12
C LYS A 57 18.41 9.66 -6.47
N GLU A 58 19.12 8.91 -5.64
CA GLU A 58 20.51 8.53 -5.88
C GLU A 58 20.65 7.66 -7.14
N LEU A 59 19.74 6.69 -7.32
CA LEU A 59 19.68 5.87 -8.53
C LEU A 59 19.32 6.70 -9.77
N ALA A 60 18.39 7.65 -9.66
CA ALA A 60 17.95 8.49 -10.77
C ALA A 60 19.07 9.41 -11.29
N ARG A 61 19.98 9.84 -10.42
CA ARG A 61 21.14 10.69 -10.76
C ARG A 61 22.24 9.96 -11.53
N GLN A 62 22.25 8.62 -11.53
CA GLN A 62 23.26 7.86 -12.26
C GLN A 62 22.91 7.83 -13.76
N PRO A 63 23.89 8.02 -14.67
CA PRO A 63 23.65 7.85 -16.10
C PRO A 63 23.23 6.40 -16.39
N GLY A 64 22.00 6.23 -16.87
CA GLY A 64 21.38 4.90 -17.09
C GLY A 64 20.61 4.33 -15.89
N GLY A 65 20.61 5.02 -14.73
CA GLY A 65 19.94 4.58 -13.50
C GLY A 65 18.43 4.76 -13.48
N ARG A 66 17.82 5.38 -14.50
CA ARG A 66 16.37 5.63 -14.61
C ARG A 66 15.51 4.39 -14.39
N ILE A 67 15.88 3.26 -15.00
CA ILE A 67 15.11 2.01 -14.88
C ILE A 67 15.23 1.43 -13.46
N ALA A 68 16.42 1.51 -12.85
CA ALA A 68 16.64 1.07 -11.49
C ALA A 68 15.88 1.95 -10.47
N ALA A 69 15.87 3.26 -10.70
CA ALA A 69 15.10 4.22 -9.92
C ALA A 69 13.60 3.96 -10.04
N ALA A 70 13.07 3.74 -11.24
CA ALA A 70 11.66 3.42 -11.46
C ALA A 70 11.25 2.10 -10.78
N ARG A 71 12.11 1.06 -10.82
CA ARG A 71 11.86 -0.19 -10.09
C ARG A 71 11.89 -0.02 -8.58
N ALA A 72 12.84 0.76 -8.05
CA ALA A 72 12.92 1.06 -6.63
C ALA A 72 11.69 1.86 -6.17
N TYR A 73 11.24 2.83 -6.96
CA TYR A 73 10.06 3.63 -6.66
C TYR A 73 8.76 2.81 -6.72
N SER A 74 8.64 1.91 -7.69
CA SER A 74 7.53 0.95 -7.77
C SER A 74 7.50 0.02 -6.55
N ALA A 75 8.66 -0.44 -6.09
CA ALA A 75 8.77 -1.26 -4.88
C ALA A 75 8.41 -0.47 -3.61
N ASP A 76 8.77 0.81 -3.52
CA ASP A 76 8.52 1.67 -2.36
C ASP A 76 7.05 2.11 -2.27
N THR A 77 6.39 2.33 -3.41
CA THR A 77 5.03 2.92 -3.48
C THR A 77 3.93 1.94 -3.89
N GLY A 78 4.31 0.79 -4.44
CA GLY A 78 3.36 -0.17 -5.04
C GLY A 78 2.76 0.29 -6.37
N LEU A 79 3.20 1.42 -6.93
CA LEU A 79 2.74 1.94 -8.22
C LEU A 79 3.25 1.07 -9.39
N GLY A 80 2.55 1.14 -10.53
CA GLY A 80 2.98 0.46 -11.74
C GLY A 80 4.34 0.96 -12.23
N ILE A 81 5.10 0.12 -12.95
CA ILE A 81 6.43 0.50 -13.50
C ILE A 81 6.33 1.76 -14.38
N VAL A 82 5.24 1.93 -15.14
CA VAL A 82 5.02 3.08 -16.03
C VAL A 82 4.78 4.37 -15.22
N GLU A 83 3.92 4.31 -14.22
CA GLU A 83 3.66 5.44 -13.31
C GLU A 83 4.92 5.82 -12.53
N SER A 84 5.69 4.81 -12.13
CA SER A 84 6.96 4.98 -11.42
C SER A 84 8.03 5.63 -12.30
N ALA A 85 8.12 5.24 -13.57
CA ALA A 85 9.02 5.87 -14.53
C ALA A 85 8.64 7.34 -14.76
N ALA A 86 7.34 7.62 -14.93
CA ALA A 86 6.85 8.99 -15.09
C ALA A 86 7.18 9.87 -13.87
N ALA A 87 7.01 9.36 -12.65
CA ALA A 87 7.35 10.09 -11.42
C ALA A 87 8.87 10.36 -11.28
N VAL A 88 9.71 9.40 -11.70
CA VAL A 88 11.17 9.59 -11.71
C VAL A 88 11.59 10.60 -12.77
N ASP A 89 10.96 10.59 -13.93
CA ASP A 89 11.24 11.54 -15.00
C ASP A 89 10.80 12.96 -14.66
N ASP A 90 9.64 13.12 -14.01
CA ASP A 90 9.15 14.42 -13.51
C ASP A 90 10.11 14.99 -12.44
N TYR A 91 10.63 14.14 -11.55
CA TYR A 91 11.66 14.53 -10.58
C TYR A 91 12.96 14.98 -11.26
N LEU A 92 13.45 14.24 -12.27
CA LEU A 92 14.65 14.63 -13.00
C LEU A 92 14.46 15.95 -13.76
N ALA A 93 13.30 16.14 -14.40
CA ALA A 93 12.97 17.40 -15.07
C ALA A 93 12.94 18.59 -14.11
N SER A 94 12.45 18.40 -12.88
CA SER A 94 12.45 19.45 -11.83
C SER A 94 13.84 19.78 -11.25
N GLN A 95 14.88 18.98 -11.54
CA GLN A 95 16.26 19.24 -11.11
C GLN A 95 17.05 20.03 -12.17
N ASP A 96 16.60 20.03 -13.42
CA ASP A 96 17.23 20.72 -14.55
C ASP A 96 16.73 22.18 -14.73
N GLU A 97 15.72 22.59 -13.95
CA GLU A 97 15.16 23.95 -13.86
C GLU A 97 15.75 24.74 -12.67
#